data_AF-A0A0F9ETX5-F1
#
_entry.id   AF-A0A0F9ETX5-F1
#
_cell.length_a   1.000
_cell.length_b   1.000
_cell.length_c   1.000
_cell.angle_alpha   90.00
_cell.angle_beta   90.00
_cell.angle_gamma   90.00
#
_symmetry.space_group_name_H-M   'P 1'
#
loop_
_entity.id
_entity.type
_entity.pdbx_description
1 polymer ?
#
loop_
_entity_poly.entity_id
_entity_poly.type
_entity_poly.pdbx_seq_one_letter_code
_entity_poly.pdbx_strand_id
1 'polypeptide(L)'
;TKGDIAVATGASTPVRRGVGANDTVLTADSAQADGVKWAAAGGGADFPEKVKPAVTRWVIPGWFFNGSLNDVANAGVIFYVPIFVEETTTYIRIGINVQTAVSGDADLRIFNWSGGLPGALVLAAGTVSHATTGNKEITISEELTRGYYFLAIRCSGSPTLKGIDRSDNGVVPPVAGLAGGLSFDNFFNMIPIKTAAYADPAPTPDSITSPSKVFVRLREN
;
A
#
# COMPACT_ATOMS: atom_id res chain seq x y z
N THR A 1 6.83 -13.70 48.00
CA THR A 1 6.57 -13.66 46.55
C THR A 1 5.83 -12.38 46.21
N LYS A 2 5.80 -11.91 44.95
CA LYS A 2 4.95 -10.76 44.56
C LYS A 2 3.46 -11.15 44.37
N GLY A 3 3.19 -12.44 44.36
CA GLY A 3 1.90 -13.11 44.22
C GLY A 3 2.16 -14.59 43.96
N ASP A 4 1.12 -15.42 43.99
CA ASP A 4 1.18 -16.85 43.70
C ASP A 4 0.20 -17.18 42.56
N ILE A 5 0.58 -18.12 41.68
CA ILE A 5 -0.23 -18.69 40.61
C ILE A 5 -0.51 -20.16 40.95
N ALA A 6 -1.74 -20.62 40.74
CA ALA A 6 -2.09 -22.04 40.86
C ALA A 6 -1.70 -22.79 39.58
N VAL A 7 -0.89 -23.83 39.73
CA VAL A 7 -0.51 -24.79 38.68
C VAL A 7 -0.72 -26.21 39.22
N ALA A 8 -0.49 -27.27 38.43
CA ALA A 8 -0.74 -28.65 38.87
C ALA A 8 0.36 -29.61 38.40
N THR A 9 0.69 -30.59 39.24
CA THR A 9 1.64 -31.67 38.93
C THR A 9 0.93 -32.99 38.55
N GLY A 10 -0.41 -33.01 38.62
CA GLY A 10 -1.24 -34.18 38.33
C GLY A 10 -2.71 -33.92 38.64
N ALA A 11 -3.56 -34.93 38.38
CA ALA A 11 -4.98 -34.85 38.70
C ALA A 11 -5.21 -34.52 40.18
N SER A 12 -6.10 -33.56 40.46
CA SER A 12 -6.43 -33.07 41.80
C SER A 12 -5.24 -32.65 42.67
N THR A 13 -4.07 -32.37 42.07
CA THR A 13 -2.82 -32.05 42.78
C THR A 13 -2.34 -30.63 42.41
N PRO A 14 -2.99 -29.57 42.92
CA PRO A 14 -2.55 -28.20 42.71
C PRO A 14 -1.32 -27.88 43.56
N VAL A 15 -0.38 -27.14 42.97
CA VAL A 15 0.80 -26.58 43.64
C VAL A 15 0.90 -25.09 43.35
N ARG A 16 1.68 -24.36 44.16
CA ARG A 16 1.86 -22.90 44.00
C ARG A 16 3.12 -22.61 43.19
N ARG A 17 2.99 -21.79 42.14
CA ARG A 17 4.11 -21.15 41.46
C ARG A 17 4.16 -19.68 41.84
N GLY A 18 5.21 -19.23 42.51
CA GLY A 18 5.41 -17.81 42.78
C GLY A 18 5.49 -17.00 41.47
N VAL A 19 4.93 -15.80 41.46
CA VAL A 19 5.06 -14.85 40.34
C VAL A 19 6.54 -14.53 40.09
N GLY A 20 6.91 -14.47 38.80
CA GLY A 20 8.28 -14.30 38.33
C GLY A 20 8.91 -12.94 38.63
N ALA A 21 10.15 -12.79 38.18
CA ALA A 21 10.83 -11.50 38.15
C ALA A 21 10.26 -10.63 37.02
N ASN A 22 10.62 -9.34 37.03
CA ASN A 22 10.42 -8.48 35.85
C ASN A 22 11.07 -9.15 34.63
N ASP A 23 10.53 -8.88 33.43
CA ASP A 23 11.06 -9.33 32.14
C ASP A 23 11.11 -10.86 31.97
N THR A 24 10.37 -11.60 32.82
CA THR A 24 10.15 -13.05 32.69
C THR A 24 8.70 -13.39 32.36
N VAL A 25 8.52 -14.43 31.54
CA VAL A 25 7.21 -14.96 31.11
C VAL A 25 7.04 -16.42 31.52
N LEU A 26 5.80 -16.82 31.80
CA LEU A 26 5.47 -18.20 32.14
C LEU A 26 5.53 -19.04 30.85
N THR A 27 6.55 -19.89 30.75
CA THR A 27 6.84 -20.70 29.57
C THR A 27 6.57 -22.17 29.90
N ALA A 28 5.91 -22.89 28.99
CA ALA A 28 5.76 -24.33 29.10
C ALA A 28 7.14 -25.02 29.04
N ASP A 29 7.40 -25.93 29.98
CA ASP A 29 8.63 -26.71 30.05
C ASP A 29 8.30 -28.10 30.59
N SER A 30 8.31 -29.09 29.69
CA SER A 30 8.00 -30.48 30.01
C SER A 30 9.04 -31.18 30.88
N ALA A 31 10.18 -30.55 31.17
CA ALA A 31 11.12 -31.02 32.18
C ALA A 31 10.75 -30.58 33.61
N GLN A 32 9.80 -29.66 33.80
CA GLN A 32 9.30 -29.26 35.12
C GLN A 32 8.14 -30.16 35.57
N ALA A 33 8.10 -30.50 36.86
CA ALA A 33 7.04 -31.34 37.43
C ALA A 33 5.65 -30.68 37.37
N ASP A 34 5.58 -29.36 37.36
CA ASP A 34 4.36 -28.55 37.16
C ASP A 34 4.19 -28.05 35.71
N GLY A 35 5.03 -28.53 34.79
CA GLY A 35 4.96 -28.26 33.34
C GLY A 35 5.31 -26.83 32.91
N VAL A 36 5.72 -25.94 33.81
CA VAL A 36 5.98 -24.52 33.51
C VAL A 36 7.18 -23.95 34.28
N LYS A 37 7.90 -23.01 33.66
CA LYS A 37 8.94 -22.20 34.30
C LYS A 37 8.75 -20.71 34.01
N TRP A 38 9.44 -19.88 34.77
CA TRP A 38 9.74 -18.51 34.35
C TRP A 38 11.00 -18.55 33.49
N ALA A 39 10.91 -18.04 32.25
CA ALA A 39 12.05 -17.80 31.38
C ALA A 39 12.10 -16.31 31.03
N ALA A 40 13.25 -15.81 30.57
CA ALA A 40 13.32 -14.48 29.98
C ALA A 40 12.28 -14.36 28.86
N ALA A 41 11.61 -13.21 28.76
CA ALA A 41 10.76 -12.93 27.61
C ALA A 41 11.60 -13.07 26.34
N GLY A 42 11.25 -14.05 25.49
CA GLY A 42 11.75 -14.05 24.12
C GLY A 42 11.29 -12.75 23.49
N GLY A 43 12.23 -11.95 22.97
CA GLY A 43 11.90 -10.71 22.29
C GLY A 43 10.83 -11.01 21.25
N GLY A 44 9.70 -10.31 21.34
CA GLY A 44 8.79 -10.23 20.19
C GLY A 44 9.63 -9.75 19.01
N ALA A 45 9.32 -10.22 17.79
CA ALA A 45 10.06 -9.76 16.63
C ALA A 45 9.98 -8.24 16.59
N ASP A 46 11.12 -7.57 16.84
CA ASP A 46 11.30 -6.17 16.57
C ASP A 46 11.20 -6.02 15.07
N PHE A 47 9.96 -5.88 14.59
CA PHE A 47 9.73 -5.21 13.32
C PHE A 47 10.41 -3.86 13.49
N PRO A 48 11.48 -3.58 12.72
CA PRO A 48 12.18 -2.32 12.89
C PRO A 48 11.14 -1.21 12.79
N GLU A 49 11.21 -0.24 13.70
CA GLU A 49 10.51 1.04 13.55
C GLU A 49 10.62 1.42 12.08
N LYS A 50 9.49 1.73 11.42
CA LYS A 50 9.41 1.85 9.96
C LYS A 50 10.27 3.01 9.46
N VAL A 51 11.59 2.80 9.40
CA VAL A 51 12.53 3.71 8.79
C VAL A 51 12.24 3.61 7.31
N LYS A 52 11.41 4.55 6.83
CA LYS A 52 11.25 4.87 5.42
C LYS A 52 12.65 4.87 4.83
N PRO A 53 12.99 3.91 3.94
CA PRO A 53 14.36 3.76 3.50
C PRO A 53 14.78 5.05 2.80
N ALA A 54 15.98 5.54 3.06
CA ALA A 54 16.49 6.85 2.62
C ALA A 54 16.76 6.94 1.10
N VAL A 55 15.97 6.21 0.30
CA VAL A 55 16.06 6.11 -1.15
C VAL A 55 14.81 6.71 -1.77
N THR A 56 14.99 7.68 -2.66
CA THR A 56 13.95 8.35 -3.44
C THR A 56 13.25 7.35 -4.37
N ARG A 57 12.21 6.68 -3.87
CA ARG A 57 11.50 5.56 -4.52
C ARG A 57 10.15 5.99 -5.09
N TRP A 58 9.58 5.09 -5.91
CA TRP A 58 8.23 5.26 -6.46
C TRP A 58 7.27 4.31 -5.76
N VAL A 59 6.09 4.81 -5.42
CA VAL A 59 5.15 4.11 -4.54
C VAL A 59 3.71 4.30 -4.99
N ILE A 60 2.85 3.41 -4.49
CA ILE A 60 1.40 3.59 -4.43
C ILE A 60 1.07 3.42 -2.94
N PRO A 61 0.98 4.53 -2.17
CA PRO A 61 0.98 4.48 -0.70
C PRO A 61 -0.15 3.60 -0.15
N GLY A 62 0.17 2.71 0.79
CA GLY A 62 -0.81 1.86 1.47
C GLY A 62 -1.15 0.54 0.77
N TRP A 63 -0.40 0.15 -0.27
CA TRP A 63 -0.70 -1.04 -1.06
C TRP A 63 0.43 -2.07 -1.12
N PHE A 64 0.02 -3.32 -1.20
CA PHE A 64 0.85 -4.48 -1.55
C PHE A 64 0.08 -5.34 -2.56
N PHE A 65 0.77 -5.91 -3.55
CA PHE A 65 0.14 -6.63 -4.67
C PHE A 65 0.88 -7.95 -4.97
N ASN A 66 0.13 -8.98 -5.35
CA ASN A 66 0.66 -10.28 -5.79
C ASN A 66 -0.11 -10.77 -7.03
N GLY A 67 -0.02 -10.02 -8.12
CA GLY A 67 -0.69 -10.32 -9.38
C GLY A 67 -0.55 -9.17 -10.37
N SER A 68 -0.28 -9.51 -11.63
CA SER A 68 0.26 -8.55 -12.61
C SER A 68 -0.32 -8.81 -13.99
N LEU A 69 -1.06 -7.84 -14.52
CA LEU A 69 -1.41 -7.72 -15.94
C LEU A 69 -1.38 -6.24 -16.32
N ASN A 70 -1.10 -5.95 -17.59
CA ASN A 70 -1.25 -4.62 -18.17
C ASN A 70 -2.66 -4.49 -18.73
N ASP A 71 -3.23 -3.28 -18.79
CA ASP A 71 -4.58 -3.10 -19.32
C ASP A 71 -4.79 -1.76 -20.03
N VAL A 72 -5.89 -1.70 -20.77
CA VAL A 72 -6.28 -0.54 -21.58
C VAL A 72 -6.94 0.51 -20.69
N ALA A 73 -6.30 1.66 -20.56
CA ALA A 73 -6.92 2.84 -19.98
C ALA A 73 -7.89 3.45 -21.00
N ASN A 74 -9.15 3.01 -21.01
CA ASN A 74 -10.13 3.44 -22.01
C ASN A 74 -10.27 4.97 -22.10
N ALA A 75 -10.20 5.49 -23.32
CA ALA A 75 -10.36 6.93 -23.59
C ALA A 75 -11.62 7.51 -22.94
N GLY A 76 -11.46 8.64 -22.25
CA GLY A 76 -12.56 9.34 -21.60
C GLY A 76 -13.00 8.77 -20.24
N VAL A 77 -12.56 7.57 -19.86
CA VAL A 77 -12.84 6.94 -18.56
C VAL A 77 -11.86 7.45 -17.50
N ILE A 78 -12.39 7.83 -16.34
CA ILE A 78 -11.62 8.16 -15.13
C ILE A 78 -11.51 6.91 -14.26
N PHE A 79 -10.28 6.53 -13.93
CA PHE A 79 -9.98 5.51 -12.93
C PHE A 79 -9.52 6.21 -11.65
N TYR A 80 -10.12 5.88 -10.51
CA TYR A 80 -9.70 6.35 -9.19
C TYR A 80 -8.97 5.23 -8.44
N VAL A 81 -7.70 5.42 -8.13
CA VAL A 81 -6.88 4.49 -7.35
C VAL A 81 -6.85 4.99 -5.90
N PRO A 82 -7.50 4.32 -4.93
CA PRO A 82 -7.37 4.71 -3.53
C PRO A 82 -5.90 4.61 -3.10
N ILE A 83 -5.46 5.41 -2.15
CA ILE A 83 -4.14 5.30 -1.50
C ILE A 83 -4.28 5.60 -0.01
N PHE A 84 -3.39 5.04 0.81
CA PHE A 84 -3.23 5.39 2.22
C PHE A 84 -1.80 5.87 2.47
N VAL A 85 -1.67 7.15 2.77
CA VAL A 85 -0.42 7.78 3.17
C VAL A 85 -0.23 7.49 4.67
N GLU A 86 0.80 6.71 5.02
CA GLU A 86 1.01 6.27 6.41
C GLU A 86 1.54 7.39 7.32
N GLU A 87 2.26 8.35 6.74
CA GLU A 87 3.02 9.41 7.39
C GLU A 87 3.15 10.62 6.46
N THR A 88 3.14 11.84 6.99
CA THR A 88 3.16 13.06 6.17
C THR A 88 4.36 13.07 5.23
N THR A 89 4.10 13.10 3.93
CA THR A 89 5.11 12.90 2.88
C THR A 89 4.92 13.90 1.76
N THR A 90 6.00 14.62 1.43
CA THR A 90 6.09 15.40 0.19
C THR A 90 6.41 14.47 -0.98
N TYR A 91 5.53 14.45 -1.98
CA TYR A 91 5.72 13.75 -3.24
C TYR A 91 6.21 14.74 -4.31
N ILE A 92 7.31 14.38 -4.96
CA ILE A 92 8.05 15.24 -5.92
C ILE A 92 7.76 14.88 -7.39
N ARG A 93 7.15 13.72 -7.65
CA ARG A 93 6.66 13.31 -8.97
C ARG A 93 5.35 12.53 -8.88
N ILE A 94 4.60 12.59 -9.97
CA ILE A 94 3.46 11.71 -10.26
C ILE A 94 3.61 11.19 -11.69
N GLY A 95 3.23 9.94 -11.98
CA GLY A 95 3.50 9.38 -13.30
C GLY A 95 2.88 8.02 -13.59
N ILE A 96 3.08 7.58 -14.83
CA ILE A 96 2.58 6.33 -15.42
C ILE A 96 3.66 5.65 -16.27
N ASN A 97 3.44 4.37 -16.59
CA ASN A 97 4.22 3.63 -17.57
C ASN A 97 3.31 3.17 -18.73
N VAL A 98 3.72 3.50 -19.96
CA VAL A 98 2.98 3.18 -21.18
C VAL A 98 3.56 1.92 -21.82
N GLN A 99 2.79 0.83 -21.82
CA GLN A 99 3.15 -0.44 -22.45
C GLN A 99 2.84 -0.42 -23.95
N THR A 100 1.65 0.03 -24.34
CA THR A 100 1.24 0.20 -25.74
C THR A 100 0.85 1.64 -25.95
N ALA A 101 1.64 2.35 -26.76
CA ALA A 101 1.43 3.75 -27.05
C ALA A 101 0.26 3.97 -28.03
N VAL A 102 -0.50 5.03 -27.77
CA VAL A 102 -1.59 5.53 -28.63
C VAL A 102 -1.50 7.06 -28.61
N SER A 103 -1.86 7.74 -29.70
CA SER A 103 -1.87 9.22 -29.69
C SER A 103 -2.80 9.76 -28.60
N GLY A 104 -2.36 10.79 -27.89
CA GLY A 104 -3.09 11.43 -26.78
C GLY A 104 -2.26 11.55 -25.49
N ASP A 105 -2.96 11.94 -24.43
CA ASP A 105 -2.41 12.33 -23.14
C ASP A 105 -3.24 11.78 -21.98
N ALA A 106 -2.59 11.56 -20.83
CA ALA A 106 -3.21 11.20 -19.56
C ALA A 106 -3.21 12.40 -18.61
N ASP A 107 -4.39 12.85 -18.18
CA ASP A 107 -4.60 13.85 -17.12
C ASP A 107 -4.54 13.15 -15.75
N LEU A 108 -3.58 13.56 -14.91
CA LEU A 108 -3.25 12.97 -13.61
C LEU A 108 -3.64 13.91 -12.46
N ARG A 109 -4.36 13.39 -11.47
CA ARG A 109 -4.89 14.17 -10.34
C ARG A 109 -4.82 13.43 -9.00
N ILE A 110 -5.01 14.18 -7.92
CA ILE A 110 -5.16 13.69 -6.56
C ILE A 110 -6.44 14.29 -5.97
N PHE A 111 -7.23 13.46 -5.30
CA PHE A 111 -8.48 13.82 -4.61
C PHE A 111 -8.45 13.34 -3.16
N ASN A 112 -9.16 14.04 -2.29
CA ASN A 112 -9.39 13.59 -0.90
C ASN A 112 -10.25 12.33 -0.87
N TRP A 113 -10.14 11.56 0.22
CA TRP A 113 -11.11 10.51 0.53
C TRP A 113 -12.35 11.09 1.22
N SER A 114 -13.54 10.73 0.74
CA SER A 114 -14.82 11.08 1.34
C SER A 114 -15.73 9.86 1.41
N GLY A 115 -15.80 9.21 2.58
CA GLY A 115 -16.77 8.16 2.86
C GLY A 115 -16.70 6.92 1.96
N GLY A 116 -15.51 6.55 1.46
CA GLY A 116 -15.33 5.44 0.51
C GLY A 116 -15.18 5.86 -0.95
N LEU A 117 -15.37 7.15 -1.26
CA LEU A 117 -15.39 7.70 -2.61
C LEU A 117 -14.37 8.85 -2.76
N PRO A 118 -13.93 9.17 -3.99
CA PRO A 118 -13.17 10.40 -4.24
C PRO A 118 -14.01 11.63 -3.88
N GLY A 119 -13.41 12.56 -3.16
CA GLY A 119 -14.02 13.79 -2.65
C GLY A 119 -13.48 15.04 -3.35
N ALA A 120 -13.15 16.08 -2.57
CA ALA A 120 -12.62 17.34 -3.09
C ALA A 120 -11.26 17.14 -3.80
N LEU A 121 -10.97 17.98 -4.80
CA LEU A 121 -9.69 18.01 -5.51
C LEU A 121 -8.58 18.45 -4.54
N VAL A 122 -7.46 17.71 -4.55
CA VAL A 122 -6.23 18.07 -3.83
C VAL A 122 -5.24 18.69 -4.82
N LEU A 123 -4.97 17.98 -5.92
CA LEU A 123 -4.03 18.44 -6.95
C LEU A 123 -4.53 18.08 -8.35
N ALA A 124 -4.52 19.04 -9.26
CA ALA A 124 -4.50 18.78 -10.70
C ALA A 124 -3.05 18.88 -11.19
N ALA A 125 -2.37 17.74 -11.35
CA ALA A 125 -0.96 17.74 -11.72
C ALA A 125 -0.75 18.12 -13.20
N GLY A 126 -1.75 17.87 -14.05
CA GLY A 126 -1.71 18.17 -15.48
C GLY A 126 -1.59 16.90 -16.32
N THR A 127 -1.10 17.06 -17.55
CA THR A 127 -1.11 16.01 -18.57
C THR A 127 0.27 15.47 -18.91
N VAL A 128 0.35 14.17 -19.22
CA VAL A 128 1.53 13.55 -19.84
C VAL A 128 1.15 12.79 -21.11
N SER A 129 1.95 12.93 -22.16
CA SER A 129 1.67 12.24 -23.42
C SER A 129 1.88 10.73 -23.32
N HIS A 130 0.89 9.96 -23.75
CA HIS A 130 0.97 8.51 -23.88
C HIS A 130 1.24 8.04 -25.33
N ALA A 131 1.67 8.96 -26.20
CA ALA A 131 1.99 8.72 -27.62
C ALA A 131 3.32 7.95 -27.86
N THR A 132 4.10 7.69 -26.81
CA THR A 132 5.30 6.84 -26.85
C THR A 132 5.32 5.89 -25.66
N THR A 133 5.95 4.73 -25.81
CA THR A 133 6.08 3.73 -24.74
C THR A 133 7.03 4.20 -23.63
N GLY A 134 7.09 3.43 -22.55
CA GLY A 134 7.93 3.72 -21.39
C GLY A 134 7.30 4.76 -20.46
N ASN A 135 8.14 5.36 -19.63
CA ASN A 135 7.67 6.14 -18.49
C ASN A 135 7.35 7.59 -18.84
N LYS A 136 6.32 8.12 -18.18
CA LYS A 136 5.83 9.50 -18.31
C LYS A 136 5.57 10.06 -16.91
N GLU A 137 6.15 11.21 -16.59
CA GLU A 137 6.07 11.81 -15.26
C GLU A 137 5.83 13.33 -15.33
N ILE A 138 5.26 13.86 -14.25
CA ILE A 138 5.07 15.29 -13.97
C ILE A 138 5.87 15.63 -12.72
N THR A 139 6.52 16.79 -12.71
CA THR A 139 7.10 17.39 -11.49
C THR A 139 6.00 18.03 -10.66
N ILE A 140 5.87 17.59 -9.40
CA ILE A 140 4.94 18.12 -8.41
C ILE A 140 5.70 18.46 -7.12
N SER A 141 5.01 19.07 -6.15
CA SER A 141 5.54 19.36 -4.82
C SER A 141 4.41 19.26 -3.80
N GLU A 142 3.78 18.09 -3.74
CA GLU A 142 2.54 17.87 -2.99
C GLU A 142 2.83 17.25 -1.63
N GLU A 143 2.48 17.92 -0.53
CA GLU A 143 2.54 17.33 0.81
C GLU A 143 1.20 16.68 1.15
N LEU A 144 1.18 15.35 1.23
CA LEU A 144 0.01 14.62 1.73
C LEU A 144 0.26 14.25 3.19
N THR A 145 -0.64 14.68 4.07
CA THR A 145 -0.65 14.25 5.48
C THR A 145 -1.11 12.81 5.62
N ARG A 146 -0.84 12.16 6.76
CA ARG A 146 -1.33 10.80 7.04
C ARG A 146 -2.85 10.70 6.82
N GLY A 147 -3.28 9.85 5.91
CA GLY A 147 -4.70 9.73 5.56
C GLY A 147 -4.98 8.95 4.27
N TYR A 148 -6.26 8.81 3.94
CA TYR A 148 -6.71 8.21 2.69
C TYR A 148 -6.92 9.29 1.62
N TYR A 149 -6.52 8.98 0.39
CA TYR A 149 -6.70 9.83 -0.79
C TYR A 149 -7.05 8.95 -2.00
N PHE A 150 -7.31 9.57 -3.15
CA PHE A 150 -7.40 8.91 -4.44
C PHE A 150 -6.45 9.57 -5.43
N LEU A 151 -5.61 8.77 -6.09
CA LEU A 151 -4.99 9.17 -7.35
C LEU A 151 -6.03 8.97 -8.47
N ALA A 152 -6.02 9.82 -9.49
CA ALA A 152 -6.92 9.67 -10.63
C ALA A 152 -6.19 9.84 -11.96
N ILE A 153 -6.68 9.10 -12.97
CA ILE A 153 -6.21 9.17 -14.34
C ILE A 153 -7.37 9.14 -15.32
N ARG A 154 -7.27 9.98 -16.36
CA ARG A 154 -8.13 9.94 -17.54
C ARG A 154 -7.29 10.12 -18.80
N CYS A 155 -7.35 9.15 -19.72
CA CYS A 155 -6.65 9.22 -20.99
C CYS A 155 -7.53 9.81 -22.10
N SER A 156 -6.94 10.53 -23.05
CA SER A 156 -7.64 11.02 -24.26
C SER A 156 -7.59 10.03 -25.41
N GLY A 157 -6.60 9.14 -25.44
CA GLY A 157 -6.62 7.89 -26.22
C GLY A 157 -6.82 6.67 -25.32
N SER A 158 -6.71 5.46 -25.89
CA SER A 158 -6.83 4.19 -25.16
C SER A 158 -5.50 3.43 -25.10
N PRO A 159 -4.44 3.94 -24.42
CA PRO A 159 -3.17 3.23 -24.30
C PRO A 159 -3.30 2.00 -23.39
N THR A 160 -2.46 1.00 -23.62
CA THR A 160 -2.23 -0.03 -22.60
C THR A 160 -1.20 0.51 -21.61
N LEU A 161 -1.57 0.65 -20.35
CA LEU A 161 -0.69 1.11 -19.28
C LEU A 161 -0.17 -0.09 -18.47
N LYS A 162 1.08 -0.01 -18.00
CA LYS A 162 1.72 -1.12 -17.30
C LYS A 162 1.09 -1.29 -15.91
N GLY A 163 0.77 -2.53 -15.57
CA GLY A 163 0.40 -2.92 -14.21
C GLY A 163 1.57 -2.82 -13.24
N ILE A 164 1.37 -3.34 -12.04
CA ILE A 164 2.46 -3.61 -11.09
C ILE A 164 2.92 -5.04 -11.35
N ASP A 165 4.19 -5.23 -11.64
CA ASP A 165 4.76 -6.54 -11.99
C ASP A 165 5.21 -7.32 -10.73
N ARG A 166 5.29 -8.66 -10.79
CA ARG A 166 5.93 -9.49 -9.73
C ARG A 166 7.43 -9.26 -9.63
N SER A 167 8.02 -8.61 -10.64
CA SER A 167 9.38 -8.07 -10.59
C SER A 167 9.46 -6.70 -9.88
N ASP A 168 8.33 -6.00 -9.71
CA ASP A 168 8.19 -4.72 -9.00
C ASP A 168 7.83 -4.94 -7.50
N ASN A 169 8.33 -5.98 -6.83
CA ASN A 169 7.98 -6.33 -5.45
C ASN A 169 8.34 -5.19 -4.45
N GLY A 170 7.35 -4.37 -4.08
CA GLY A 170 7.51 -3.17 -3.23
C GLY A 170 7.44 -1.82 -3.98
N VAL A 171 7.26 -1.86 -5.30
CA VAL A 171 7.18 -0.74 -6.26
C VAL A 171 8.50 -0.01 -6.56
N VAL A 172 8.90 -0.13 -7.83
CA VAL A 172 9.68 0.81 -8.66
C VAL A 172 9.38 0.40 -10.14
N PRO A 173 9.79 1.11 -11.20
CA PRO A 173 10.32 2.47 -11.30
C PRO A 173 9.56 3.31 -12.38
N PRO A 174 10.07 4.50 -12.68
CA PRO A 174 10.04 5.06 -14.03
C PRO A 174 11.42 5.39 -14.64
N VAL A 175 12.49 4.84 -14.04
CA VAL A 175 13.73 4.25 -14.61
C VAL A 175 14.73 4.09 -13.44
N ALA A 176 15.43 2.98 -13.19
CA ALA A 176 15.25 1.57 -13.60
C ALA A 176 15.88 0.66 -12.50
N GLY A 177 16.68 -0.36 -12.83
CA GLY A 177 17.53 -1.11 -11.86
C GLY A 177 16.86 -2.29 -11.13
N LEU A 178 16.01 -3.04 -11.82
CA LEU A 178 15.10 -4.06 -11.28
C LEU A 178 15.76 -5.23 -10.50
N ALA A 179 15.26 -5.56 -9.29
CA ALA A 179 14.86 -6.92 -8.84
C ALA A 179 14.66 -7.06 -7.30
N GLY A 180 13.75 -7.94 -6.87
CA GLY A 180 13.92 -8.72 -5.62
C GLY A 180 12.65 -9.04 -4.81
N GLY A 181 12.34 -10.34 -4.59
CA GLY A 181 11.15 -10.85 -3.86
C GLY A 181 10.93 -10.30 -2.44
N LEU A 182 9.73 -10.43 -1.83
CA LEU A 182 9.13 -11.69 -1.34
C LEU A 182 7.62 -11.84 -1.64
N SER A 183 7.10 -13.08 -1.62
CA SER A 183 5.68 -13.40 -1.95
C SER A 183 4.81 -13.62 -0.71
N PHE A 184 3.62 -13.01 -0.68
CA PHE A 184 2.53 -13.30 0.27
C PHE A 184 1.16 -13.18 -0.44
N ASP A 185 0.19 -14.03 -0.10
CA ASP A 185 -1.08 -14.14 -0.84
C ASP A 185 -2.26 -13.35 -0.23
N ASN A 186 -3.12 -12.87 -1.13
CA ASN A 186 -4.53 -12.44 -0.94
C ASN A 186 -4.84 -11.17 -0.12
N PHE A 187 -5.32 -10.12 -0.82
CA PHE A 187 -6.46 -9.29 -0.38
C PHE A 187 -7.21 -8.71 -1.60
N PHE A 188 -8.54 -8.57 -1.48
CA PHE A 188 -9.39 -7.94 -2.51
C PHE A 188 -9.19 -6.43 -2.52
N ASN A 189 -9.21 -5.83 -3.71
CA ASN A 189 -9.16 -4.38 -3.86
C ASN A 189 -10.04 -3.90 -5.00
N MET A 190 -10.49 -2.66 -4.93
CA MET A 190 -11.56 -2.10 -5.75
C MET A 190 -11.16 -0.72 -6.29
N ILE A 191 -11.20 -0.55 -7.60
CA ILE A 191 -10.96 0.71 -8.30
C ILE A 191 -12.32 1.30 -8.71
N PRO A 192 -12.75 2.44 -8.15
CA PRO A 192 -13.94 3.15 -8.63
C PRO A 192 -13.70 3.79 -10.01
N ILE A 193 -14.71 3.75 -10.88
CA ILE A 193 -14.62 4.21 -12.26
C ILE A 193 -15.75 5.18 -12.59
N LYS A 194 -15.46 6.24 -13.37
CA LYS A 194 -16.44 7.21 -13.87
C LYS A 194 -16.24 7.50 -15.36
N THR A 195 -17.32 7.56 -16.14
CA THR A 195 -17.26 8.05 -17.54
C THR A 195 -17.78 9.49 -17.62
N ALA A 196 -16.99 10.44 -17.11
CA ALA A 196 -17.35 11.87 -17.06
C ALA A 196 -16.12 12.79 -17.18
N ALA A 197 -16.35 14.10 -17.15
CA ALA A 197 -15.29 15.06 -16.83
C ALA A 197 -14.94 15.00 -15.33
N TYR A 198 -13.73 15.43 -14.98
CA TYR A 198 -13.39 15.73 -13.60
C TYR A 198 -14.25 16.89 -13.07
N ALA A 199 -14.68 16.79 -11.83
CA ALA A 199 -15.36 17.85 -11.09
C ALA A 199 -14.72 17.99 -9.69
N ASP A 200 -15.06 19.06 -9.00
CA ASP A 200 -14.70 19.29 -7.59
C ASP A 200 -15.96 19.68 -6.80
N PRO A 201 -16.43 18.85 -5.83
CA PRO A 201 -15.92 17.51 -5.51
C PRO A 201 -16.07 16.52 -6.68
N ALA A 202 -15.27 15.45 -6.65
CA ALA A 202 -15.28 14.43 -7.68
C ALA A 202 -16.67 13.80 -7.87
N PRO A 203 -17.08 13.48 -9.11
CA PRO A 203 -18.37 12.86 -9.37
C PRO A 203 -18.42 11.42 -8.85
N THR A 204 -19.55 11.03 -8.24
CA THR A 204 -19.80 9.66 -7.77
C THR A 204 -19.52 8.65 -8.88
N PRO A 205 -18.58 7.69 -8.69
CA PRO A 205 -18.27 6.62 -9.62
C PRO A 205 -19.50 5.83 -10.08
N ASP A 206 -19.53 5.47 -11.37
CA ASP A 206 -20.61 4.71 -12.02
C ASP A 206 -20.51 3.20 -11.74
N SER A 207 -19.30 2.72 -11.43
CA SER A 207 -19.03 1.31 -11.13
C SER A 207 -17.79 1.16 -10.27
N ILE A 208 -17.60 -0.06 -9.74
CA ILE A 208 -16.41 -0.47 -9.03
C ILE A 208 -15.93 -1.77 -9.67
N THR A 209 -14.63 -1.87 -9.99
CA THR A 209 -14.06 -3.02 -10.70
C THR A 209 -12.81 -3.57 -10.02
N SER A 210 -12.46 -4.81 -10.39
CA SER A 210 -11.32 -5.55 -9.83
C SER A 210 -9.95 -4.93 -10.18
N PRO A 211 -8.90 -5.21 -9.37
CA PRO A 211 -7.70 -4.38 -9.32
C PRO A 211 -6.58 -4.99 -10.19
N SER A 212 -6.50 -4.64 -11.47
CA SER A 212 -5.45 -5.19 -12.34
C SER A 212 -5.02 -4.31 -13.51
N LYS A 213 -5.41 -3.03 -13.56
CA LYS A 213 -5.62 -2.37 -14.86
C LYS A 213 -4.77 -1.13 -15.14
N VAL A 214 -4.82 -0.09 -14.30
CA VAL A 214 -4.10 1.16 -14.56
C VAL A 214 -3.60 1.77 -13.25
N PHE A 215 -2.31 2.13 -13.17
CA PHE A 215 -1.73 2.70 -11.97
C PHE A 215 -0.99 4.00 -12.22
N VAL A 216 -1.47 5.05 -11.56
CA VAL A 216 -0.71 6.25 -11.26
C VAL A 216 0.21 5.94 -10.08
N ARG A 217 1.47 6.36 -10.15
CA ARG A 217 2.48 6.18 -9.10
C ARG A 217 2.96 7.56 -8.63
N LEU A 218 3.33 7.68 -7.36
CA LEU A 218 3.97 8.87 -6.80
C LEU A 218 5.45 8.61 -6.52
N ARG A 219 6.27 9.66 -6.50
CA ARG A 219 7.68 9.60 -6.04
C ARG A 219 7.85 10.39 -4.77
N GLU A 220 8.37 9.73 -3.73
CA GLU A 220 8.78 10.36 -2.48
C GLU A 220 10.08 11.14 -2.71
N ASN A 221 10.32 12.21 -1.96
CA ASN A 221 11.64 12.87 -1.91
C ASN A 221 12.67 11.95 -1.25
#